data_AF-A0A920W1R6-F1
#
_entry.id   AF-A0A920W1R6-F1
#
_cell.length_a   1.000
_cell.length_b   1.000
_cell.length_c   1.000
_cell.angle_alpha   90.00
_cell.angle_beta   90.00
_cell.angle_gamma   90.00
#
_symmetry.space_group_name_H-M   'P 1'
#
loop_
_entity.id
_entity.type
_entity.pdbx_description
1 polymer ?
#
loop_
_entity_poly.entity_id
_entity_poly.type
_entity_poly.pdbx_seq_one_letter_code
_entity_poly.pdbx_strand_id
1 'polypeptide(L)'
;MFTAKRTINITRFGWGAQPIDEIPVSLKANDNEQAFPSVTEGHAVDRFLRTKCLRCHIGSESPHRPGDYRASGCSSCHMIYSNDGVSLSHDRAIQKVQSKNKKQNRFTRKFAENSLNNPRGYPLLHKFTVAVPSVQCEHCHNNNGVGQEFEGLFAKPSRPMETPSQINAEKPVLYGKDHEFLVPDIHREKGMHCIDCHIGEEIKPEIEPDQLQSGVQIRCIDCHGTQEKTPEEYLLIESDLNAKKLLARNDLNPNLKKKVRAGDTVLVNSSGSPKPHIKKIKKNWVLYSKITGKKHIIPLLKNFKPSIAHQIPKHMQKMECSTCHARWAAIDWGMHVIREKVFAPRKWGNWNLSDPMRFPADPSNEKPGMLDWLTAKSLPKKIKADK
;
A
#
# COMPACT_ATOMS: atom_id res chain seq x y z
N MET A 1 -7.68 -3.07 -9.70
CA MET A 1 -6.78 -3.91 -8.85
C MET A 1 -7.01 -5.42 -8.92
N PHE A 2 -8.23 -5.96 -8.99
CA PHE A 2 -8.44 -7.40 -8.80
C PHE A 2 -7.83 -8.32 -9.89
N THR A 3 -8.02 -8.01 -11.17
CA THR A 3 -7.56 -8.87 -12.29
C THR A 3 -6.11 -8.62 -12.70
N ALA A 4 -5.50 -7.52 -12.23
CA ALA A 4 -4.17 -7.04 -12.62
C ALA A 4 -3.96 -6.86 -14.14
N LYS A 5 -5.03 -6.83 -14.94
CA LYS A 5 -4.98 -6.80 -16.42
C LYS A 5 -4.03 -5.72 -16.94
N ARG A 6 -4.23 -4.45 -16.58
CA ARG A 6 -3.39 -3.35 -17.08
C ARG A 6 -1.91 -3.54 -16.74
N THR A 7 -1.60 -3.82 -15.47
CA THR A 7 -0.22 -4.00 -14.98
C THR A 7 0.47 -5.18 -15.66
N ILE A 8 -0.21 -6.32 -15.79
CA ILE A 8 0.31 -7.51 -16.47
C ILE A 8 0.65 -7.17 -17.92
N ASN A 9 -0.32 -6.61 -18.65
CA ASN A 9 -0.17 -6.45 -20.10
C ASN A 9 0.85 -5.37 -20.47
N ILE A 10 0.88 -4.22 -19.77
CA ILE A 10 1.89 -3.18 -20.00
C ILE A 10 3.29 -3.70 -19.70
N THR A 11 3.46 -4.46 -18.61
CA THR A 11 4.77 -4.97 -18.21
C THR A 11 5.26 -6.06 -19.15
N ARG A 12 4.39 -7.00 -19.53
CA ARG A 12 4.70 -8.04 -20.52
C ARG A 12 5.05 -7.43 -21.87
N PHE A 13 4.30 -6.43 -22.33
CA PHE A 13 4.60 -5.68 -23.56
C PHE A 13 5.97 -5.02 -23.51
N GLY A 14 6.26 -4.26 -22.44
CA GLY A 14 7.57 -3.60 -22.27
C GLY A 14 8.75 -4.57 -22.22
N TRP A 15 8.52 -5.82 -21.80
CA TRP A 15 9.54 -6.87 -21.78
C TRP A 15 9.62 -7.70 -23.06
N GLY A 16 8.75 -7.45 -24.04
CA GLY A 16 8.67 -8.21 -25.29
C GLY A 16 8.06 -9.60 -25.14
N ALA A 17 7.32 -9.85 -24.06
CA ALA A 17 6.68 -11.13 -23.77
C ALA A 17 5.31 -11.30 -24.44
N GLN A 18 4.73 -10.21 -24.96
CA GLN A 18 3.49 -10.18 -25.72
C GLN A 18 3.47 -8.91 -26.60
N PRO A 19 2.92 -8.95 -27.82
CA PRO A 19 2.66 -7.76 -28.61
C PRO A 19 1.38 -7.05 -28.10
N ILE A 20 1.09 -5.86 -28.63
CA ILE A 20 0.01 -4.99 -28.12
C ILE A 20 -1.40 -5.44 -28.55
N ASP A 21 -1.47 -6.20 -29.63
CA ASP A 21 -2.66 -6.71 -30.31
C ASP A 21 -3.03 -8.14 -29.90
N GLU A 22 -2.24 -8.77 -29.02
CA GLU A 22 -2.58 -10.08 -28.46
C GLU A 22 -3.71 -9.98 -27.43
N ILE A 23 -4.45 -11.09 -27.28
CA ILE A 23 -5.52 -11.20 -26.29
C ILE A 23 -4.95 -10.92 -24.89
N PRO A 24 -5.55 -9.99 -24.13
CA PRO A 24 -4.97 -9.54 -22.89
C PRO A 24 -4.95 -10.63 -21.82
N VAL A 25 -3.86 -10.67 -21.07
CA VAL A 25 -3.64 -11.63 -19.98
C VAL A 25 -4.15 -11.07 -18.65
N SER A 26 -4.81 -11.89 -17.82
CA SER A 26 -5.28 -11.46 -16.51
C SER A 26 -5.27 -12.58 -15.46
N LEU A 27 -5.31 -12.21 -14.17
CA LEU A 27 -5.37 -13.18 -13.05
C LEU A 27 -6.71 -13.93 -12.98
N LYS A 28 -7.77 -13.32 -13.50
CA LYS A 28 -9.13 -13.87 -13.55
C LYS A 28 -9.69 -13.57 -14.94
N ALA A 29 -9.25 -14.38 -15.90
CA ALA A 29 -9.66 -14.24 -17.28
C ALA A 29 -11.16 -14.47 -17.45
N ASN A 30 -11.78 -13.64 -18.29
CA ASN A 30 -13.09 -13.88 -18.88
C ASN A 30 -12.90 -14.46 -20.29
N ASP A 31 -14.00 -14.65 -21.03
CA ASP A 31 -14.01 -15.25 -22.36
C ASP A 31 -13.15 -14.50 -23.41
N ASN A 32 -12.82 -13.23 -23.16
CA ASN A 32 -12.01 -12.39 -24.03
C ASN A 32 -10.58 -12.14 -23.48
N GLU A 33 -10.15 -12.93 -22.49
CA GLU A 33 -8.86 -12.78 -21.81
C GLU A 33 -8.16 -14.13 -21.69
N GLN A 34 -6.83 -14.12 -21.65
CA GLN A 34 -6.04 -15.30 -21.34
C GLN A 34 -5.68 -15.34 -19.85
N ALA A 35 -5.67 -16.53 -19.27
CA ALA A 35 -5.23 -16.70 -17.89
C ALA A 35 -3.72 -16.42 -17.75
N PHE A 36 -3.33 -15.78 -16.65
CA PHE A 36 -1.92 -15.50 -16.38
C PHE A 36 -1.10 -16.81 -16.26
N PRO A 37 0.01 -16.96 -17.02
CA PRO A 37 0.75 -18.23 -17.13
C PRO A 37 1.22 -18.77 -15.78
N SER A 38 1.25 -20.11 -15.64
CA SER A 38 1.68 -20.80 -14.41
C SER A 38 3.17 -20.57 -14.09
N VAL A 39 3.66 -21.02 -12.93
CA VAL A 39 5.08 -20.79 -12.53
C VAL A 39 6.07 -21.59 -13.39
N THR A 40 5.63 -22.72 -13.94
CA THR A 40 6.45 -23.63 -14.76
C THR A 40 6.55 -23.21 -16.22
N GLU A 41 5.67 -22.33 -16.68
CA GLU A 41 5.56 -21.89 -18.07
C GLU A 41 5.53 -20.36 -18.09
N GLY A 42 6.55 -19.70 -18.65
CA GLY A 42 6.49 -18.24 -18.74
C GLY A 42 7.78 -17.55 -19.13
N HIS A 43 7.62 -16.32 -19.59
CA HIS A 43 8.72 -15.42 -19.87
C HIS A 43 9.31 -14.91 -18.53
N ALA A 44 10.58 -14.47 -18.52
CA ALA A 44 11.23 -13.98 -17.29
C ALA A 44 10.44 -12.85 -16.58
N VAL A 45 9.67 -12.08 -17.35
CA VAL A 45 8.77 -11.03 -16.85
C VAL A 45 7.66 -11.58 -15.95
N ASP A 46 7.22 -12.82 -16.13
CA ASP A 46 6.12 -13.39 -15.35
C ASP A 46 6.56 -13.66 -13.91
N ARG A 47 7.81 -14.10 -13.74
CA ARG A 47 8.45 -14.20 -12.43
C ARG A 47 8.61 -12.82 -11.79
N PHE A 48 9.02 -11.81 -12.56
CA PHE A 48 9.10 -10.43 -12.09
C PHE A 48 7.73 -9.91 -11.62
N LEU A 49 6.68 -10.11 -12.43
CA LEU A 49 5.31 -9.75 -12.10
C LEU A 49 4.87 -10.43 -10.80
N ARG A 50 5.07 -11.75 -10.66
CA ARG A 50 4.72 -12.49 -9.43
C ARG A 50 5.41 -11.95 -8.18
N THR A 51 6.70 -11.65 -8.29
CA THR A 51 7.53 -11.26 -7.14
C THR A 51 7.40 -9.79 -6.75
N LYS A 52 7.03 -8.90 -7.68
CA LYS A 52 6.98 -7.45 -7.45
C LYS A 52 5.58 -6.87 -7.49
N CYS A 53 4.83 -7.15 -8.54
CA CYS A 53 3.53 -6.53 -8.75
C CYS A 53 2.42 -7.36 -8.11
N LEU A 54 2.31 -8.61 -8.53
CA LEU A 54 1.18 -9.47 -8.21
C LEU A 54 1.16 -9.84 -6.72
N ARG A 55 2.26 -9.78 -5.97
CA ARG A 55 2.22 -10.02 -4.51
C ARG A 55 1.23 -9.13 -3.75
N CYS A 56 0.88 -7.95 -4.27
CA CYS A 56 -0.09 -7.03 -3.65
C CYS A 56 -1.48 -7.06 -4.30
N HIS A 57 -1.62 -7.62 -5.51
CA HIS A 57 -2.91 -7.66 -6.19
C HIS A 57 -3.85 -8.63 -5.48
N ILE A 58 -5.02 -8.16 -5.05
CA ILE A 58 -5.95 -8.94 -4.23
C ILE A 58 -6.53 -10.20 -4.91
N GLY A 59 -6.40 -10.32 -6.23
CA GLY A 59 -6.78 -11.53 -6.98
C GLY A 59 -5.69 -12.61 -7.02
N SER A 60 -4.48 -12.30 -6.56
CA SER A 60 -3.37 -13.24 -6.52
C SER A 60 -3.21 -13.90 -5.15
N GLU A 61 -2.54 -15.04 -5.17
CA GLU A 61 -1.99 -15.66 -3.96
C GLU A 61 -0.87 -14.80 -3.37
N SER A 62 -0.81 -14.76 -2.05
CA SER A 62 0.28 -14.11 -1.34
C SER A 62 1.55 -14.99 -1.38
N PRO A 63 2.76 -14.38 -1.35
CA PRO A 63 4.01 -15.12 -1.18
C PRO A 63 4.13 -15.91 0.15
N HIS A 64 3.20 -15.77 1.09
CA HIS A 64 3.17 -16.42 2.42
C HIS A 64 4.51 -16.42 3.15
N ARG A 65 5.19 -15.27 3.13
CA ARG A 65 6.39 -15.00 3.92
C ARG A 65 6.04 -14.13 5.14
N PRO A 66 6.95 -14.00 6.13
CA PRO A 66 6.73 -13.08 7.24
C PRO A 66 6.37 -11.68 6.77
N GLY A 67 5.24 -11.17 7.26
CA GLY A 67 4.65 -9.90 6.85
C GLY A 67 3.82 -9.93 5.58
N ASP A 68 3.72 -11.03 4.83
CA ASP A 68 2.92 -11.04 3.59
C ASP A 68 1.64 -11.86 3.71
N TYR A 69 1.40 -12.53 4.84
CA TYR A 69 0.27 -13.43 5.00
C TYR A 69 -1.07 -12.71 4.78
N ARG A 70 -1.84 -13.18 3.80
CA ARG A 70 -3.20 -12.73 3.52
C ARG A 70 -3.92 -13.74 2.64
N ALA A 71 -5.25 -13.74 2.71
CA ALA A 71 -6.09 -14.38 1.71
C ALA A 71 -6.19 -13.51 0.43
N SER A 72 -7.00 -13.96 -0.53
CA SER A 72 -7.39 -13.20 -1.72
C SER A 72 -8.79 -12.58 -1.55
N GLY A 73 -9.22 -11.76 -2.50
CA GLY A 73 -10.56 -11.17 -2.54
C GLY A 73 -10.91 -10.34 -1.30
N CYS A 74 -12.16 -10.40 -0.85
CA CYS A 74 -12.64 -9.63 0.30
C CYS A 74 -11.87 -9.95 1.59
N SER A 75 -11.49 -11.23 1.77
CA SER A 75 -10.72 -11.69 2.93
C SER A 75 -9.28 -11.15 2.97
N SER A 76 -8.74 -10.64 1.86
CA SER A 76 -7.41 -10.02 1.84
C SER A 76 -7.29 -8.81 2.76
N CYS A 77 -8.39 -8.08 2.98
CA CYS A 77 -8.44 -6.93 3.88
C CYS A 77 -9.27 -7.23 5.15
N HIS A 78 -10.35 -7.99 5.02
CA HIS A 78 -11.31 -8.13 6.11
C HIS A 78 -11.06 -9.33 7.02
N MET A 79 -10.04 -10.16 6.75
CA MET A 79 -9.63 -11.23 7.65
C MET A 79 -8.19 -10.96 8.07
N ILE A 80 -7.98 -10.80 9.38
CA ILE A 80 -6.72 -10.26 9.88
C ILE A 80 -5.67 -11.35 10.00
N TYR A 81 -4.47 -11.08 9.53
CA TYR A 81 -3.31 -11.93 9.67
C TYR A 81 -2.26 -11.26 10.56
N SER A 82 -1.47 -12.06 11.25
CA SER A 82 -0.28 -11.57 11.94
C SER A 82 0.92 -11.61 11.01
N ASN A 83 1.95 -10.80 11.30
CA ASN A 83 3.20 -10.81 10.53
C ASN A 83 3.96 -12.15 10.61
N ASP A 84 3.68 -13.01 11.59
CA ASP A 84 4.24 -14.36 11.68
C ASP A 84 3.31 -15.45 11.12
N GLY A 85 2.08 -15.11 10.69
CA GLY A 85 1.13 -16.03 10.07
C GLY A 85 0.56 -17.07 11.03
N VAL A 86 0.66 -16.83 12.34
CA VAL A 86 0.17 -17.71 13.40
C VAL A 86 -1.27 -17.34 13.76
N SER A 87 -2.14 -18.35 13.73
CA SER A 87 -3.53 -18.22 14.17
C SER A 87 -3.65 -18.31 15.69
N LEU A 88 -4.51 -17.44 16.24
CA LEU A 88 -5.04 -17.52 17.60
C LEU A 88 -6.44 -18.16 17.63
N SER A 89 -6.90 -18.72 16.51
CA SER A 89 -8.15 -19.48 16.48
C SER A 89 -8.04 -20.74 17.32
N HIS A 90 -9.14 -21.14 17.96
CA HIS A 90 -9.22 -22.41 18.69
C HIS A 90 -9.49 -23.61 17.75
N ASP A 91 -9.19 -23.47 16.45
CA ASP A 91 -9.36 -24.53 15.47
C ASP A 91 -8.36 -25.67 15.74
N ARG A 92 -8.88 -26.87 16.03
CA ARG A 92 -8.06 -28.01 16.42
C ARG A 92 -7.11 -28.47 15.31
N ALA A 93 -7.52 -28.36 14.04
CA ALA A 93 -6.69 -28.75 12.90
C ALA A 93 -5.51 -27.79 12.76
N ILE A 94 -5.77 -26.48 12.81
CA ILE A 94 -4.73 -25.44 12.76
C ILE A 94 -3.78 -25.58 13.95
N GLN A 95 -4.30 -25.73 15.18
CA GLN A 95 -3.47 -25.86 16.37
C GLN A 95 -2.59 -27.12 16.36
N LYS A 96 -3.09 -28.22 15.79
CA LYS A 96 -2.29 -29.45 15.57
C LYS A 96 -1.13 -29.23 14.60
N VAL A 97 -1.30 -28.40 13.56
CA VAL A 97 -0.24 -28.04 12.62
C VAL A 97 0.78 -27.09 13.27
N GLN A 98 0.31 -26.06 13.97
CA GLN A 98 1.18 -25.05 14.59
C GLN A 98 2.01 -25.61 15.74
N SER A 99 1.44 -26.50 16.55
CA SER A 99 2.13 -27.11 17.71
C SER A 99 3.34 -27.96 17.34
N LYS A 100 3.38 -28.52 16.13
CA LYS A 100 4.54 -29.27 15.60
C LYS A 100 5.74 -28.38 15.25
N ASN A 101 5.55 -27.06 15.13
CA ASN A 101 6.56 -26.13 14.58
C ASN A 101 7.02 -25.03 15.57
N LYS A 102 6.90 -25.26 16.88
CA LYS A 102 7.15 -24.25 17.94
C LYS A 102 8.59 -23.71 18.04
N LYS A 103 9.61 -24.46 17.59
CA LYS A 103 11.04 -24.12 17.80
C LYS A 103 11.67 -23.24 16.71
N GLN A 104 10.92 -22.79 15.71
CA GLN A 104 11.51 -22.08 14.56
C GLN A 104 11.36 -20.56 14.69
N ASN A 105 12.45 -19.83 14.45
CA ASN A 105 12.42 -18.36 14.37
C ASN A 105 11.29 -17.92 13.40
N ARG A 106 10.44 -17.01 13.88
CA ARG A 106 9.17 -16.66 13.24
C ARG A 106 9.32 -15.81 11.99
N PHE A 107 10.49 -15.23 11.76
CA PHE A 107 10.74 -14.24 10.71
C PHE A 107 11.81 -14.67 9.68
N THR A 108 12.25 -15.94 9.67
CA THR A 108 13.29 -16.42 8.74
C THR A 108 12.80 -16.58 7.30
N ARG A 109 13.69 -16.42 6.32
CA ARG A 109 13.35 -16.41 4.90
C ARG A 109 12.86 -17.76 4.32
N LYS A 110 13.22 -18.89 4.93
CA LYS A 110 12.83 -20.25 4.49
C LYS A 110 11.33 -20.48 4.30
N PHE A 111 10.47 -19.68 4.94
CA PHE A 111 9.02 -19.80 4.79
C PHE A 111 8.50 -19.25 3.46
N ALA A 112 9.31 -18.49 2.72
CA ALA A 112 8.92 -17.90 1.44
C ALA A 112 8.88 -18.91 0.27
N GLU A 113 9.51 -20.09 0.40
CA GLU A 113 9.61 -21.04 -0.71
C GLU A 113 8.42 -21.99 -0.83
N ASN A 114 7.77 -22.29 0.29
CA ASN A 114 6.70 -23.29 0.35
C ASN A 114 5.37 -22.62 0.64
N SER A 115 5.02 -21.55 -0.08
CA SER A 115 3.79 -20.78 0.19
C SER A 115 2.53 -21.65 0.31
N LEU A 116 2.38 -22.65 -0.57
CA LEU A 116 1.24 -23.58 -0.59
C LEU A 116 1.24 -24.63 0.54
N ASN A 117 2.42 -24.96 1.08
CA ASN A 117 2.61 -25.95 2.14
C ASN A 117 3.08 -25.32 3.45
N ASN A 118 2.99 -23.98 3.57
CA ASN A 118 3.48 -23.28 4.73
C ASN A 118 2.58 -23.64 5.92
N PRO A 119 3.12 -24.22 7.01
CA PRO A 119 2.33 -24.50 8.22
C PRO A 119 1.91 -23.21 8.97
N ARG A 120 2.23 -22.04 8.40
CA ARG A 120 1.86 -20.68 8.80
C ARG A 120 1.18 -20.02 7.60
N GLY A 121 0.40 -18.97 7.85
CA GLY A 121 -0.47 -18.37 6.85
C GLY A 121 -1.94 -18.63 7.11
N TYR A 122 -2.28 -18.82 8.38
CA TYR A 122 -3.65 -18.82 8.84
C TYR A 122 -4.01 -17.43 9.36
N PRO A 123 -5.28 -17.00 9.21
CA PRO A 123 -5.72 -15.75 9.79
C PRO A 123 -5.62 -15.84 11.32
N LEU A 124 -5.41 -14.69 11.95
CA LEU A 124 -5.38 -14.53 13.40
C LEU A 124 -6.64 -15.14 14.02
N LEU A 125 -7.79 -14.87 13.41
CA LEU A 125 -9.09 -15.49 13.69
C LEU A 125 -9.83 -15.71 12.36
N HIS A 126 -10.58 -16.81 12.26
CA HIS A 126 -11.44 -17.06 11.10
C HIS A 126 -12.74 -16.23 11.21
N LYS A 127 -12.61 -14.90 11.04
CA LYS A 127 -13.72 -13.95 11.19
C LYS A 127 -13.49 -12.69 10.34
N PHE A 128 -14.54 -12.25 9.65
CA PHE A 128 -14.57 -10.96 8.96
C PHE A 128 -14.66 -9.80 9.96
N THR A 129 -13.93 -8.72 9.70
CA THR A 129 -13.97 -7.48 10.48
C THR A 129 -13.95 -6.25 9.57
N VAL A 130 -14.66 -5.20 10.01
CA VAL A 130 -14.56 -3.84 9.44
C VAL A 130 -13.56 -2.96 10.20
N ALA A 131 -13.08 -3.41 11.36
CA ALA A 131 -11.99 -2.79 12.10
C ALA A 131 -10.67 -3.41 11.63
N VAL A 132 -10.20 -2.98 10.45
CA VAL A 132 -8.99 -3.47 9.80
C VAL A 132 -7.75 -2.66 10.25
N PRO A 133 -6.85 -3.23 11.08
CA PRO A 133 -5.66 -2.52 11.56
C PRO A 133 -4.65 -2.29 10.43
N SER A 134 -3.79 -1.28 10.60
CA SER A 134 -2.74 -0.92 9.62
C SER A 134 -1.88 -2.11 9.17
N VAL A 135 -1.55 -3.03 10.08
CA VAL A 135 -0.74 -4.22 9.77
C VAL A 135 -1.32 -5.06 8.63
N GLN A 136 -2.65 -5.08 8.48
CA GLN A 136 -3.29 -5.79 7.38
C GLN A 136 -3.05 -5.09 6.04
N CYS A 137 -3.05 -3.74 6.03
CA CYS A 137 -2.71 -2.94 4.87
C CYS A 137 -1.23 -3.11 4.52
N GLU A 138 -0.36 -3.15 5.53
CA GLU A 138 1.09 -3.29 5.39
C GLU A 138 1.50 -4.61 4.74
N HIS A 139 0.68 -5.66 4.75
CA HIS A 139 0.95 -6.89 3.96
C HIS A 139 1.15 -6.62 2.47
N CYS A 140 0.59 -5.51 1.97
CA CYS A 140 0.77 -5.03 0.60
C CYS A 140 1.46 -3.65 0.54
N HIS A 141 1.07 -2.73 1.42
CA HIS A 141 1.55 -1.34 1.49
C HIS A 141 2.82 -1.22 2.35
N ASN A 142 3.84 -2.01 2.02
CA ASN A 142 5.13 -2.09 2.69
C ASN A 142 6.29 -1.54 1.84
N ASN A 143 6.05 -0.44 1.13
CA ASN A 143 7.12 0.29 0.45
C ASN A 143 7.27 1.68 1.08
N ASN A 144 8.47 2.22 0.91
CA ASN A 144 8.74 3.64 1.07
C ASN A 144 7.76 4.45 0.19
N GLY A 145 7.25 5.56 0.70
CA GLY A 145 6.28 6.44 0.08
C GLY A 145 4.83 5.97 0.14
N VAL A 146 4.54 4.80 0.73
CA VAL A 146 3.21 4.16 0.66
C VAL A 146 2.60 3.88 2.04
N GLY A 147 3.40 3.77 3.10
CA GLY A 147 2.85 3.44 4.43
C GLY A 147 3.89 3.12 5.48
N GLN A 148 5.13 2.82 5.10
CA GLN A 148 6.16 2.52 6.08
C GLN A 148 6.58 3.75 6.90
N GLU A 149 6.50 4.95 6.32
CA GLU A 149 6.70 6.23 7.01
C GLU A 149 5.75 6.39 8.18
N PHE A 150 4.48 6.04 7.96
CA PHE A 150 3.45 6.07 8.98
C PHE A 150 3.82 5.16 10.16
N GLU A 151 4.40 4.00 9.85
CA GLU A 151 4.83 2.99 10.81
C GLU A 151 6.22 3.22 11.43
N GLY A 152 6.99 4.19 10.94
CA GLY A 152 8.38 4.39 11.38
C GLY A 152 9.33 3.31 10.86
N LEU A 153 9.04 2.74 9.69
CA LEU A 153 9.87 1.73 9.03
C LEU A 153 10.49 2.33 7.77
N PHE A 154 11.79 2.20 7.58
CA PHE A 154 12.45 2.61 6.34
C PHE A 154 13.07 1.41 5.66
N ALA A 155 12.47 0.96 4.56
CA ALA A 155 13.02 -0.16 3.79
C ALA A 155 14.30 0.26 3.07
N LYS A 156 15.37 -0.53 3.25
CA LYS A 156 16.60 -0.32 2.49
C LYS A 156 16.39 -0.67 1.01
N PRO A 157 17.01 0.08 0.08
CA PRO A 157 17.03 -0.30 -1.31
C PRO A 157 17.63 -1.70 -1.43
N SER A 158 16.83 -2.63 -1.94
CA SER A 158 17.17 -4.05 -2.03
C SER A 158 17.17 -4.45 -3.50
N ARG A 159 18.36 -4.78 -4.02
CA ARG A 159 18.49 -5.30 -5.39
C ARG A 159 17.74 -6.62 -5.49
N PRO A 160 16.85 -6.82 -6.49
CA PRO A 160 16.32 -8.14 -6.77
C PRO A 160 17.50 -9.08 -7.01
N MET A 161 17.62 -10.14 -6.20
CA MET A 161 18.69 -11.12 -6.39
C MET A 161 18.30 -12.04 -7.55
N GLU A 162 19.20 -12.22 -8.52
CA GLU A 162 18.98 -13.10 -9.69
C GLU A 162 18.88 -14.57 -9.30
N THR A 163 19.58 -14.95 -8.23
CA THR A 163 19.49 -16.26 -7.58
C THR A 163 18.80 -16.11 -6.23
N PRO A 164 17.91 -17.05 -5.84
CA PRO A 164 17.48 -17.15 -4.46
C PRO A 164 18.75 -17.27 -3.62
N SER A 165 19.08 -16.26 -2.82
CA SER A 165 20.09 -16.42 -1.77
C SER A 165 19.69 -17.62 -0.94
N GLN A 166 20.67 -18.39 -0.48
CA GLN A 166 20.46 -19.62 0.29
C GLN A 166 19.28 -19.46 1.26
N ILE A 167 18.38 -20.43 1.13
CA ILE A 167 17.10 -20.66 1.80
C ILE A 167 17.22 -20.55 3.33
N ASN A 168 18.45 -20.63 3.84
CA ASN A 168 18.88 -20.54 5.23
C ASN A 168 19.31 -19.14 5.68
N ALA A 169 19.00 -18.07 4.94
CA ALA A 169 19.29 -16.71 5.42
C ALA A 169 18.60 -16.45 6.77
N GLU A 170 19.41 -16.36 7.83
CA GLU A 170 18.96 -16.15 9.21
C GLU A 170 18.39 -14.75 9.45
N LYS A 171 18.74 -13.79 8.58
CA LYS A 171 18.33 -12.40 8.75
C LYS A 171 16.80 -12.30 8.61
N PRO A 172 16.10 -11.87 9.67
CA PRO A 172 14.65 -11.75 9.63
C PRO A 172 14.27 -10.65 8.64
N VAL A 173 13.41 -10.98 7.68
CA VAL A 173 12.97 -10.05 6.64
C VAL A 173 11.45 -9.93 6.65
N LEU A 174 10.96 -8.94 7.40
CA LEU A 174 9.56 -8.54 7.34
C LEU A 174 9.28 -8.03 5.92
N TYR A 175 8.18 -8.45 5.31
CA TYR A 175 7.86 -8.11 3.91
C TYR A 175 8.98 -8.44 2.91
N GLY A 176 9.89 -9.36 3.26
CA GLY A 176 11.05 -9.72 2.47
C GLY A 176 12.08 -8.60 2.26
N LYS A 177 12.14 -7.60 3.15
CA LYS A 177 13.13 -6.52 3.13
C LYS A 177 13.77 -6.34 4.50
N ASP A 178 14.94 -5.70 4.49
CA ASP A 178 15.53 -5.12 5.69
C ASP A 178 14.95 -3.72 5.92
N HIS A 179 14.69 -3.40 7.18
CA HIS A 179 14.19 -2.10 7.60
C HIS A 179 15.12 -1.46 8.62
N GLU A 180 15.19 -0.14 8.56
CA GLU A 180 15.62 0.67 9.69
C GLU A 180 14.38 1.18 10.42
N PHE A 181 14.48 1.25 11.75
CA PHE A 181 13.42 1.81 12.58
C PHE A 181 13.68 3.31 12.75
N LEU A 182 12.78 4.11 12.23
CA LEU A 182 12.73 5.55 12.39
C LEU A 182 11.53 5.92 13.26
N VAL A 183 11.31 7.22 13.44
CA VAL A 183 10.20 7.69 14.26
C VAL A 183 8.89 7.62 13.46
N PRO A 184 7.84 6.94 13.93
CA PRO A 184 6.56 6.87 13.23
C PRO A 184 5.87 8.22 13.11
N ASP A 185 4.82 8.29 12.28
CA ASP A 185 3.98 9.48 12.16
C ASP A 185 3.26 9.78 13.49
N ILE A 186 3.03 11.05 13.78
CA ILE A 186 2.39 11.47 15.03
C ILE A 186 0.97 10.89 15.18
N HIS A 187 0.23 10.70 14.10
CA HIS A 187 -1.09 10.08 14.13
C HIS A 187 -0.97 8.60 14.52
N ARG A 188 0.04 7.89 13.99
CA ARG A 188 0.36 6.51 14.40
C ARG A 188 0.74 6.46 15.88
N GLU A 189 1.64 7.32 16.34
CA GLU A 189 2.04 7.40 17.76
C GLU A 189 0.84 7.65 18.69
N LYS A 190 -0.12 8.47 18.23
CA LYS A 190 -1.33 8.74 19.00
C LYS A 190 -2.28 7.54 19.00
N GLY A 191 -2.14 6.58 18.10
CA GLY A 191 -2.94 5.34 18.04
C GLY A 191 -3.98 5.32 16.92
N MET A 192 -3.80 6.15 15.89
CA MET A 192 -4.59 6.06 14.67
C MET A 192 -4.06 4.98 13.73
N HIS A 193 -4.92 4.48 12.86
CA HIS A 193 -4.62 3.49 11.83
C HIS A 193 -4.98 4.00 10.44
N CYS A 194 -4.53 3.31 9.39
CA CYS A 194 -4.75 3.73 8.00
C CYS A 194 -6.21 4.05 7.69
N ILE A 195 -7.15 3.22 8.17
CA ILE A 195 -8.60 3.39 7.93
C ILE A 195 -9.24 4.56 8.71
N ASP A 196 -8.51 5.19 9.65
CA ASP A 196 -8.97 6.40 10.33
C ASP A 196 -8.91 7.61 9.39
N CYS A 197 -8.01 7.60 8.42
CA CYS A 197 -7.91 8.60 7.35
C CYS A 197 -8.56 8.09 6.06
N HIS A 198 -8.15 6.91 5.58
CA HIS A 198 -8.60 6.31 4.34
C HIS A 198 -10.05 5.83 4.36
N ILE A 199 -10.71 5.91 3.21
CA ILE A 199 -12.10 5.48 3.01
C ILE A 199 -12.19 4.32 2.01
N GLY A 200 -13.30 3.58 2.05
CA GLY A 200 -13.48 2.41 1.20
C GLY A 200 -13.48 2.75 -0.29
N GLU A 201 -14.01 3.91 -0.64
CA GLU A 201 -14.09 4.45 -2.00
C GLU A 201 -12.69 4.72 -2.60
N GLU A 202 -11.71 5.13 -1.80
CA GLU A 202 -10.30 5.28 -2.22
C GLU A 202 -9.63 3.93 -2.44
N ILE A 203 -9.98 2.94 -1.63
CA ILE A 203 -9.37 1.60 -1.65
C ILE A 203 -9.95 0.74 -2.79
N LYS A 204 -11.21 0.98 -3.15
CA LYS A 204 -11.90 0.32 -4.27
C LYS A 204 -12.56 1.39 -5.14
N PRO A 205 -11.77 2.19 -5.87
CA PRO A 205 -12.32 3.24 -6.70
C PRO A 205 -13.10 2.62 -7.87
N GLU A 206 -14.19 3.26 -8.25
CA GLU A 206 -14.98 2.85 -9.43
C GLU A 206 -14.20 3.07 -10.72
N ILE A 207 -13.39 4.13 -10.76
CA ILE A 207 -12.48 4.47 -11.85
C ILE A 207 -11.05 4.35 -11.34
N GLU A 208 -10.24 3.55 -12.02
CA GLU A 208 -8.81 3.45 -11.69
C GLU A 208 -8.12 4.80 -11.92
N PRO A 209 -7.39 5.33 -10.92
CA PRO A 209 -6.74 6.62 -11.05
C PRO A 209 -5.63 6.58 -12.12
N ASP A 210 -5.39 7.74 -12.72
CA ASP A 210 -4.33 7.98 -13.71
C ASP A 210 -2.92 7.91 -13.08
N GLN A 211 -2.81 8.37 -11.83
CA GLN A 211 -1.59 8.36 -11.01
C GLN A 211 -1.86 7.69 -9.66
N LEU A 212 -0.85 7.07 -9.04
CA LEU A 212 -1.04 6.36 -7.77
C LEU A 212 -1.57 7.28 -6.64
N GLN A 213 -1.07 8.51 -6.59
CA GLN A 213 -1.42 9.53 -5.62
C GLN A 213 -2.80 10.17 -5.85
N SER A 214 -3.32 10.15 -7.09
CA SER A 214 -4.61 10.79 -7.39
C SER A 214 -5.80 10.00 -6.85
N GLY A 215 -5.60 8.73 -6.46
CA GLY A 215 -6.61 7.92 -5.79
C GLY A 215 -6.89 8.32 -4.32
N VAL A 216 -6.00 9.08 -3.67
CA VAL A 216 -6.19 9.52 -2.27
C VAL A 216 -7.11 10.73 -2.23
N GLN A 217 -8.26 10.61 -1.57
CA GLN A 217 -9.31 11.64 -1.49
C GLN A 217 -9.31 12.40 -0.15
N ILE A 218 -8.60 11.92 0.87
CA ILE A 218 -8.42 12.61 2.14
C ILE A 218 -7.19 13.53 2.10
N ARG A 219 -7.36 14.77 2.56
CA ARG A 219 -6.30 15.78 2.70
C ARG A 219 -6.18 16.24 4.15
N CYS A 220 -5.01 16.77 4.51
CA CYS A 220 -4.76 17.31 5.85
C CYS A 220 -5.78 18.39 6.25
N ILE A 221 -6.12 19.26 5.30
CA ILE A 221 -7.06 20.37 5.47
C ILE A 221 -8.51 19.90 5.69
N ASP A 222 -8.86 18.68 5.31
CA ASP A 222 -10.21 18.15 5.54
C ASP A 222 -10.46 18.02 7.05
N CYS A 223 -9.46 17.55 7.81
CA CYS A 223 -9.54 17.41 9.27
C CYS A 223 -9.12 18.68 10.01
N HIS A 224 -8.02 19.31 9.58
CA HIS A 224 -7.41 20.41 10.31
C HIS A 224 -7.92 21.79 9.89
N GLY A 225 -8.66 21.88 8.78
CA GLY A 225 -9.08 23.13 8.16
C GLY A 225 -7.91 23.93 7.59
N THR A 226 -8.17 25.21 7.34
CA THR A 226 -7.18 26.25 7.04
C THR A 226 -7.26 27.34 8.12
N GLN A 227 -6.51 28.44 7.93
CA GLN A 227 -6.62 29.62 8.80
C GLN A 227 -7.99 30.31 8.68
N GLU A 228 -8.61 30.23 7.52
CA GLU A 228 -9.86 30.93 7.22
C GLU A 228 -11.07 30.00 7.42
N LYS A 229 -10.92 28.75 7.00
CA LYS A 229 -12.01 27.78 6.84
C LYS A 229 -11.87 26.60 7.79
N THR A 230 -12.94 26.29 8.52
CA THR A 230 -13.05 25.06 9.32
C THR A 230 -13.47 23.87 8.46
N PRO A 231 -13.30 22.63 8.94
CA PRO A 231 -13.81 21.44 8.26
C PRO A 231 -15.30 21.55 7.87
N GLU A 232 -15.65 20.91 6.76
CA GLU A 232 -17.03 20.86 6.27
C GLU A 232 -17.92 19.96 7.14
N GLU A 233 -19.20 20.34 7.25
CA GLU A 233 -20.16 19.76 8.18
C GLU A 233 -21.27 19.00 7.45
N TYR A 234 -21.66 17.84 7.99
CA TYR A 234 -22.83 17.09 7.56
C TYR A 234 -23.62 16.61 8.77
N LEU A 235 -24.90 16.99 8.86
CA LEU A 235 -25.79 16.60 9.95
C LEU A 235 -26.42 15.24 9.64
N LEU A 236 -26.28 14.27 10.54
CA LEU A 236 -26.88 12.95 10.39
C LEU A 236 -28.38 13.00 10.76
N ILE A 237 -29.24 13.27 9.78
CA ILE A 237 -30.70 13.36 9.98
C ILE A 237 -31.34 11.99 9.77
N GLU A 238 -32.22 11.55 10.67
CA GLU A 238 -32.87 10.23 10.56
C GLU A 238 -33.69 10.05 9.28
N SER A 239 -34.29 11.11 8.74
CA SER A 239 -35.06 11.04 7.49
C SER A 239 -34.20 10.90 6.23
N ASP A 240 -32.90 11.24 6.30
CA ASP A 240 -31.98 11.17 5.16
C ASP A 240 -31.51 9.73 4.91
N LEU A 241 -31.79 9.21 3.71
CA LEU A 241 -31.37 7.87 3.28
C LEU A 241 -29.86 7.67 3.31
N ASN A 242 -29.07 8.70 3.01
CA ASN A 242 -27.61 8.64 3.06
C ASN A 242 -27.13 8.55 4.52
N ALA A 243 -27.69 9.37 5.41
CA ALA A 243 -27.40 9.31 6.85
C ALA A 243 -27.78 7.93 7.45
N LYS A 244 -28.93 7.36 7.08
CA LYS A 244 -29.33 5.99 7.48
C LYS A 244 -28.29 4.95 7.05
N LYS A 245 -27.83 5.00 5.80
CA LYS A 245 -26.81 4.07 5.28
C LYS A 245 -25.48 4.23 6.01
N LEU A 246 -25.06 5.45 6.30
CA LEU A 246 -23.82 5.75 7.04
C LEU A 246 -23.88 5.21 8.47
N LEU A 247 -25.00 5.43 9.17
CA LEU A 247 -25.22 4.91 10.52
C LEU A 247 -25.23 3.37 10.54
N ALA A 248 -25.94 2.73 9.62
CA ALA A 248 -25.96 1.27 9.51
C ALA A 248 -24.56 0.68 9.26
N ARG A 249 -23.74 1.30 8.40
CA ARG A 249 -22.34 0.91 8.18
C ARG A 249 -21.49 1.12 9.42
N ASN A 250 -21.67 2.24 10.12
CA ASN A 250 -20.94 2.57 11.35
C ASN A 250 -21.22 1.54 12.47
N ASP A 251 -22.45 1.05 12.57
CA ASP A 251 -22.87 0.07 13.57
C ASP A 251 -22.23 -1.32 13.42
N LEU A 252 -21.70 -1.62 12.22
CA LEU A 252 -20.89 -2.83 12.00
C LEU A 252 -19.56 -2.77 12.78
N ASN A 253 -19.09 -1.57 13.12
CA ASN A 253 -17.88 -1.38 13.89
C ASN A 253 -18.21 -1.22 15.38
N PRO A 254 -17.87 -2.21 16.24
CA PRO A 254 -18.17 -2.15 17.66
C PRO A 254 -17.49 -0.97 18.37
N ASN A 255 -16.37 -0.48 17.84
CA ASN A 255 -15.66 0.68 18.40
C ASN A 255 -16.39 2.01 18.14
N LEU A 256 -17.34 2.04 17.20
CA LEU A 256 -18.05 3.25 16.79
C LEU A 256 -19.55 3.21 17.07
N LYS A 257 -20.16 2.02 17.10
CA LYS A 257 -21.62 1.80 17.28
C LYS A 257 -22.27 2.63 18.38
N LYS A 258 -21.58 2.83 19.52
CA LYS A 258 -22.12 3.60 20.66
C LYS A 258 -21.79 5.09 20.62
N LYS A 259 -20.98 5.54 19.66
CA LYS A 259 -20.35 6.87 19.65
C LYS A 259 -20.94 7.82 18.60
N VAL A 260 -21.53 7.28 17.55
CA VAL A 260 -22.13 8.04 16.45
C VAL A 260 -23.61 7.71 16.40
N ARG A 261 -24.47 8.73 16.33
CA ARG A 261 -25.93 8.60 16.31
C ARG A 261 -26.54 9.64 15.38
N ALA A 262 -27.81 9.47 15.03
CA ALA A 262 -28.55 10.53 14.39
C ALA A 262 -28.58 11.79 15.29
N GLY A 263 -28.56 12.96 14.67
CA GLY A 263 -28.37 14.26 15.31
C GLY A 263 -26.90 14.68 15.49
N ASP A 264 -25.93 13.78 15.31
CA ASP A 264 -24.52 14.16 15.30
C ASP A 264 -24.17 14.92 14.01
N THR A 265 -23.39 16.00 14.14
CA THR A 265 -22.72 16.65 13.00
C THR A 265 -21.35 16.01 12.78
N VAL A 266 -21.11 15.50 11.59
CA VAL A 266 -19.88 14.79 11.20
C VAL A 266 -19.10 15.53 10.13
N LEU A 267 -17.82 15.20 10.02
CA LEU A 267 -16.91 15.84 9.08
C LEU A 267 -17.14 15.34 7.66
N VAL A 268 -17.00 16.21 6.66
CA VAL A 268 -16.98 15.84 5.23
C VAL A 268 -15.60 16.15 4.65
N ASN A 269 -15.04 15.23 3.88
CA ASN A 269 -13.78 15.48 3.20
C ASN A 269 -13.98 16.26 1.88
N SER A 270 -12.88 16.67 1.27
CA SER A 270 -12.87 17.37 -0.02
C SER A 270 -13.54 16.61 -1.18
N SER A 271 -13.67 15.28 -1.12
CA SER A 271 -14.44 14.50 -2.11
C SER A 271 -15.94 14.41 -1.83
N GLY A 272 -16.45 15.09 -0.79
CA GLY A 272 -17.87 15.09 -0.43
C GLY A 272 -18.30 13.84 0.35
N SER A 273 -17.37 13.01 0.81
CA SER A 273 -17.63 11.79 1.58
C SER A 273 -17.67 12.09 3.09
N PRO A 274 -18.80 11.87 3.77
CA PRO A 274 -18.89 12.03 5.22
C PRO A 274 -18.03 11.01 5.96
N LYS A 275 -17.47 11.42 7.11
CA LYS A 275 -16.64 10.59 8.01
C LYS A 275 -17.31 10.48 9.37
N PRO A 276 -18.24 9.51 9.57
CA PRO A 276 -19.03 9.42 10.79
C PRO A 276 -18.22 9.28 12.09
N HIS A 277 -17.02 8.69 12.01
CA HIS A 277 -16.13 8.54 13.16
C HIS A 277 -15.46 9.85 13.59
N ILE A 278 -15.64 10.94 12.83
CA ILE A 278 -15.19 12.28 13.16
C ILE A 278 -16.41 13.17 13.33
N LYS A 279 -16.66 13.61 14.56
CA LYS A 279 -17.85 14.40 14.88
C LYS A 279 -17.55 15.66 15.67
N LYS A 280 -18.45 16.62 15.56
CA LYS A 280 -18.38 17.88 16.29
C LYS A 280 -18.95 17.69 17.69
N ILE A 281 -18.17 18.02 18.70
CA ILE A 281 -18.59 18.04 20.11
C ILE A 281 -18.32 19.43 20.66
N LYS A 282 -19.39 20.19 20.91
CA LYS A 282 -19.33 21.62 21.22
C LYS A 282 -18.62 22.37 20.08
N LYS A 283 -17.45 22.96 20.36
CA LYS A 283 -16.63 23.70 19.39
C LYS A 283 -15.47 22.87 18.79
N ASN A 284 -15.29 21.62 19.23
CA ASN A 284 -14.15 20.80 18.85
C ASN A 284 -14.55 19.70 17.88
N TRP A 285 -13.67 19.40 16.93
CA TRP A 285 -13.74 18.20 16.13
C TRP A 285 -13.06 17.05 16.86
N VAL A 286 -13.76 15.91 16.94
CA VAL A 286 -13.32 14.73 17.68
C VAL A 286 -13.35 13.52 16.76
N LEU A 287 -12.18 12.92 16.56
CA LEU A 287 -12.02 11.63 15.88
C LEU A 287 -12.05 10.50 16.90
N TYR A 288 -12.80 9.45 16.58
CA TYR A 288 -12.72 8.16 17.26
C TYR A 288 -12.03 7.16 16.34
N SER A 289 -10.92 6.57 16.79
CA SER A 289 -10.26 5.55 15.99
C SER A 289 -11.20 4.38 15.74
N LYS A 290 -11.30 3.96 14.49
CA LYS A 290 -12.10 2.81 14.04
C LYS A 290 -11.56 1.48 14.56
N ILE A 291 -10.30 1.45 15.02
CA ILE A 291 -9.63 0.23 15.50
C ILE A 291 -9.60 0.17 17.03
N THR A 292 -9.12 1.23 17.67
CA THR A 292 -8.93 1.24 19.13
C THR A 292 -10.10 1.88 19.86
N GLY A 293 -10.96 2.60 19.15
CA GLY A 293 -12.00 3.43 19.75
C GLY A 293 -11.46 4.65 20.50
N LYS A 294 -10.14 4.88 20.52
CA LYS A 294 -9.52 5.99 21.22
C LYS A 294 -10.04 7.32 20.69
N LYS A 295 -10.25 8.27 21.61
CA LYS A 295 -10.71 9.62 21.31
C LYS A 295 -9.52 10.53 21.02
N HIS A 296 -9.60 11.30 19.94
CA HIS A 296 -8.61 12.28 19.53
C HIS A 296 -9.31 13.63 19.29
N ILE A 297 -8.81 14.68 19.93
CA ILE A 297 -9.24 16.05 19.62
C ILE A 297 -8.41 16.52 18.43
N ILE A 298 -9.07 16.94 17.36
CA ILE A 298 -8.39 17.41 16.15
C ILE A 298 -7.98 18.88 16.37
N PRO A 299 -6.68 19.21 16.31
CA PRO A 299 -6.24 20.60 16.35
C PRO A 299 -6.63 21.30 15.05
N LEU A 300 -7.28 22.47 15.16
CA LEU A 300 -7.68 23.27 14.00
C LEU A 300 -6.67 24.38 13.74
N LEU A 301 -6.25 24.54 12.49
CA LEU A 301 -5.25 25.54 12.11
C LEU A 301 -5.70 26.97 12.47
N LYS A 302 -6.99 27.27 12.30
CA LYS A 302 -7.63 28.54 12.68
C LYS A 302 -7.42 28.96 14.14
N ASN A 303 -7.12 28.00 15.04
CA ASN A 303 -6.90 28.28 16.46
C ASN A 303 -5.44 28.68 16.77
N PHE A 304 -4.54 28.62 15.79
CA PHE A 304 -3.13 28.94 15.95
C PHE A 304 -2.78 30.19 15.17
N LYS A 305 -1.88 31.01 15.72
CA LYS A 305 -1.29 32.13 14.97
C LYS A 305 -0.56 31.57 13.74
N PRO A 306 -0.85 32.06 12.51
CA PRO A 306 -0.21 31.54 11.31
C PRO A 306 1.29 31.82 11.33
N SER A 307 2.11 30.79 11.12
CA SER A 307 3.54 30.98 10.90
C SER A 307 3.79 31.65 9.55
N ILE A 308 4.98 32.23 9.34
CA ILE A 308 5.36 32.88 8.08
C ILE A 308 5.16 31.93 6.89
N ALA A 309 5.51 30.65 7.05
CA ALA A 309 5.32 29.63 6.01
C ALA A 309 3.84 29.45 5.59
N HIS A 310 2.89 29.57 6.51
CA HIS A 310 1.45 29.47 6.22
C HIS A 310 0.84 30.78 5.68
N GLN A 311 1.57 31.91 5.79
CA GLN A 311 1.12 33.20 5.26
C GLN A 311 1.43 33.36 3.76
N ILE A 312 2.26 32.49 3.19
CA ILE A 312 2.60 32.51 1.76
C ILE A 312 1.52 31.72 1.00
N PRO A 313 0.65 32.37 0.20
CA PRO A 313 -0.49 31.69 -0.42
C PRO A 313 -0.07 30.52 -1.33
N LYS A 314 1.08 30.66 -1.99
CA LYS A 314 1.63 29.63 -2.88
C LYS A 314 1.98 28.34 -2.14
N HIS A 315 2.39 28.39 -0.87
CA HIS A 315 2.62 27.18 -0.07
C HIS A 315 1.29 26.46 0.18
N MET A 316 0.26 27.19 0.59
CA MET A 316 -1.06 26.63 0.87
C MET A 316 -1.75 26.06 -0.38
N GLN A 317 -1.37 26.51 -1.58
CA GLN A 317 -1.98 26.10 -2.84
C GLN A 317 -1.19 25.02 -3.61
N LYS A 318 0.14 24.98 -3.47
CA LYS A 318 1.01 24.14 -4.31
C LYS A 318 1.87 23.13 -3.55
N MET A 319 1.94 23.21 -2.22
CA MET A 319 2.76 22.32 -1.40
C MET A 319 1.87 21.39 -0.60
N GLU A 320 2.25 20.12 -0.53
CA GLU A 320 1.64 19.18 0.40
C GLU A 320 2.12 19.47 1.83
N CYS A 321 1.22 19.45 2.81
CA CYS A 321 1.56 19.76 4.21
C CYS A 321 2.64 18.83 4.77
N SER A 322 2.66 17.57 4.31
CA SER A 322 3.67 16.57 4.68
C SER A 322 5.09 16.99 4.30
N THR A 323 5.28 17.85 3.30
CA THR A 323 6.61 18.37 2.91
C THR A 323 7.36 19.01 4.07
N CYS A 324 6.63 19.66 4.99
CA CYS A 324 7.20 20.32 6.17
C CYS A 324 6.81 19.63 7.49
N HIS A 325 5.65 18.97 7.53
CA HIS A 325 5.08 18.42 8.76
C HIS A 325 5.25 16.90 8.93
N ALA A 326 5.73 16.19 7.91
CA ALA A 326 6.18 14.83 8.10
C ALA A 326 7.47 14.83 8.94
N ARG A 327 7.58 13.89 9.90
CA ARG A 327 8.81 13.74 10.69
C ARG A 327 10.00 13.37 9.80
N TRP A 328 9.71 12.58 8.78
CA TRP A 328 10.56 12.22 7.66
C TRP A 328 9.65 11.64 6.57
N ALA A 329 10.12 11.64 5.33
CA ALA A 329 9.44 10.97 4.23
C ALA A 329 10.50 10.36 3.31
N ALA A 330 10.33 9.10 2.94
CA ALA A 330 11.15 8.55 1.87
C ALA A 330 10.62 9.07 0.54
N ILE A 331 11.51 9.62 -0.27
CA ILE A 331 11.20 10.03 -1.63
C ILE A 331 11.53 8.86 -2.54
N ASP A 332 10.57 7.94 -2.69
CA ASP A 332 10.62 6.86 -3.68
C ASP A 332 9.63 7.19 -4.81
N TRP A 333 10.15 7.70 -5.93
CA TRP A 333 9.34 8.11 -7.10
C TRP A 333 8.84 6.91 -7.92
N GLY A 334 9.10 5.69 -7.46
CA GLY A 334 8.62 4.47 -8.08
C GLY A 334 9.75 3.49 -8.40
N MET A 335 9.32 2.30 -8.82
CA MET A 335 10.23 1.22 -9.15
C MET A 335 10.78 1.39 -10.57
N HIS A 336 12.08 1.61 -10.67
CA HIS A 336 12.81 1.57 -11.93
C HIS A 336 13.37 0.16 -12.14
N VAL A 337 13.19 -0.38 -13.35
CA VAL A 337 13.67 -1.72 -13.70
C VAL A 337 14.70 -1.59 -14.80
N ILE A 338 15.93 -2.00 -14.52
CA ILE A 338 16.98 -2.10 -15.52
C ILE A 338 17.14 -3.56 -15.92
N ARG A 339 17.09 -3.81 -17.23
CA ARG A 339 17.35 -5.13 -17.81
C ARG A 339 18.71 -5.09 -18.51
N GLU A 340 19.67 -5.85 -18.01
CA GLU A 340 20.91 -6.13 -18.73
C GLU A 340 20.83 -7.49 -19.43
N LYS A 341 21.46 -7.60 -20.62
CA LYS A 341 21.61 -8.88 -21.30
C LYS A 341 22.70 -9.77 -20.67
N VAL A 342 23.74 -9.13 -20.14
CA VAL A 342 24.85 -9.78 -19.44
C VAL A 342 25.04 -9.03 -18.13
N PHE A 343 24.77 -9.72 -17.02
CA PHE A 343 24.88 -9.13 -15.69
C PHE A 343 26.35 -8.89 -15.34
N ALA A 344 26.70 -7.63 -15.06
CA ALA A 344 28.07 -7.22 -14.72
C ALA A 344 28.07 -6.47 -13.37
N PRO A 345 28.07 -7.17 -12.23
CA PRO A 345 27.83 -6.58 -10.91
C PRO A 345 28.80 -5.46 -10.52
N ARG A 346 30.03 -5.48 -11.06
CA ARG A 346 31.03 -4.42 -10.84
C ARG A 346 30.58 -3.04 -11.33
N LYS A 347 29.82 -2.97 -12.43
CA LYS A 347 29.26 -1.71 -12.96
C LYS A 347 28.35 -1.00 -11.96
N TRP A 348 27.73 -1.79 -11.10
CA TRP A 348 26.74 -1.33 -10.13
C TRP A 348 27.34 -1.18 -8.73
N GLY A 349 28.63 -1.46 -8.51
CA GLY A 349 29.25 -1.41 -7.18
C GLY A 349 29.06 -0.06 -6.47
N ASN A 350 29.06 1.03 -7.25
CA ASN A 350 28.95 2.40 -6.74
C ASN A 350 27.56 3.03 -6.97
N TRP A 351 26.58 2.25 -7.42
CA TRP A 351 25.25 2.79 -7.70
C TRP A 351 24.49 3.02 -6.39
N ASN A 352 24.55 4.26 -5.89
CA ASN A 352 23.89 4.77 -4.70
C ASN A 352 22.83 5.84 -5.00
N LEU A 353 22.46 6.02 -6.27
CA LEU A 353 21.57 7.09 -6.71
C LEU A 353 20.11 6.67 -6.60
N SER A 354 19.36 7.45 -5.83
CA SER A 354 17.89 7.45 -5.78
C SER A 354 17.23 8.01 -7.05
N ASP A 355 18.04 8.49 -8.01
CA ASP A 355 17.58 9.12 -9.25
C ASP A 355 18.43 8.63 -10.44
N PRO A 356 17.89 7.77 -11.33
CA PRO A 356 18.60 7.29 -12.52
C PRO A 356 18.82 8.37 -13.60
N MET A 357 18.13 9.52 -13.53
CA MET A 357 18.36 10.65 -14.45
C MET A 357 19.54 11.53 -14.06
N ARG A 358 20.04 11.39 -12.83
CA ARG A 358 21.21 12.12 -12.32
C ARG A 358 22.51 11.32 -12.40
N PHE A 359 22.66 10.45 -13.40
CA PHE A 359 24.01 10.15 -13.86
C PHE A 359 24.58 11.46 -14.42
N PRO A 360 25.63 12.07 -13.84
CA PRO A 360 26.44 12.94 -14.64
C PRO A 360 26.89 12.07 -15.80
N ALA A 361 26.50 12.42 -17.02
CA ALA A 361 27.18 11.91 -18.19
C ALA A 361 28.66 12.24 -17.96
N ASP A 362 29.43 11.24 -17.54
CA ASP A 362 30.87 11.31 -17.64
C ASP A 362 31.12 11.59 -19.13
N PRO A 363 31.72 12.73 -19.50
CA PRO A 363 31.89 13.09 -20.90
C PRO A 363 32.76 12.09 -21.66
N SER A 364 33.41 11.14 -20.98
CA SER A 364 34.10 10.00 -21.59
C SER A 364 33.21 8.78 -21.88
N ASN A 365 32.00 8.70 -21.32
CA ASN A 365 31.03 7.64 -21.60
C ASN A 365 30.13 8.06 -22.77
N GLU A 366 30.69 7.99 -23.98
CA GLU A 366 29.89 8.03 -25.20
C GLU A 366 28.92 6.85 -25.20
N LYS A 367 27.63 7.16 -24.98
CA LYS A 367 26.46 6.26 -24.98
C LYS A 367 26.26 5.54 -23.65
N PRO A 368 25.44 6.08 -22.73
CA PRO A 368 24.85 5.22 -21.72
C PRO A 368 24.12 4.11 -22.50
N GLY A 369 24.47 2.85 -22.29
CA GLY A 369 23.82 1.73 -22.99
C GLY A 369 22.33 1.56 -22.64
N MET A 370 21.69 2.58 -22.06
CA MET A 370 20.30 2.64 -21.67
C MET A 370 19.47 3.20 -22.81
N LEU A 371 18.38 2.52 -23.13
CA LEU A 371 17.38 3.02 -24.07
C LEU A 371 16.48 4.02 -23.33
N ASP A 372 16.19 5.17 -23.94
CA ASP A 372 15.13 6.05 -23.49
C ASP A 372 13.77 5.42 -23.79
N TRP A 373 13.08 4.97 -22.74
CA TRP A 373 11.80 4.29 -22.88
C TRP A 373 10.66 5.22 -23.29
N LEU A 374 10.81 6.55 -23.15
CA LEU A 374 9.80 7.51 -23.62
C LEU A 374 9.76 7.58 -25.16
N THR A 375 10.86 7.21 -25.82
CA THR A 375 10.97 7.18 -27.29
C THR A 375 10.91 5.76 -27.86
N ALA A 376 10.85 4.74 -26.99
CA ALA A 376 10.92 3.34 -27.38
C ALA A 376 9.69 2.85 -28.15
N LYS A 377 9.95 2.18 -29.28
CA LYS A 377 8.98 1.43 -30.09
C LYS A 377 9.30 -0.05 -30.02
N SER A 378 8.36 -0.83 -29.48
CA SER A 378 8.44 -2.29 -29.47
C SER A 378 8.08 -2.86 -30.85
N LEU A 379 8.94 -3.73 -31.37
CA LEU A 379 8.73 -4.50 -32.60
C LEU A 379 8.81 -6.00 -32.23
N PRO A 380 8.22 -6.92 -33.02
CA PRO A 380 8.05 -8.33 -32.66
C PRO A 380 9.31 -9.08 -32.16
N LYS A 381 10.52 -8.59 -32.48
CA LYS A 381 11.79 -9.17 -32.02
C LYS A 381 12.84 -8.15 -31.55
N LYS A 382 12.50 -6.85 -31.49
CA LYS A 382 13.47 -5.80 -31.12
C LYS A 382 12.78 -4.55 -30.58
N ILE A 383 13.50 -3.76 -29.79
CA ILE A 383 13.03 -2.46 -29.31
C ILE A 383 13.91 -1.40 -29.98
N LYS A 384 13.28 -0.42 -30.64
CA LYS A 384 13.98 0.74 -31.22
C LYS A 384 13.70 1.94 -30.33
N ALA A 385 14.73 2.55 -29.77
CA ALA A 385 14.62 3.77 -28.98
C ALA A 385 15.88 4.61 -29.14
N ASP A 386 15.80 5.87 -28.75
CA ASP A 386 16.99 6.71 -28.59
C ASP A 386 17.85 6.16 -27.44
N LYS A 387 19.16 6.39 -27.51
CA LYS A 387 20.17 5.88 -26.56
C LYS A 387 20.82 7.04 -25.81
#